data_AF-A0A6G3ZP13-F1
#
_entry.id   AF-A0A6G3ZP13-F1
#
_cell.length_a   1.000
_cell.length_b   1.000
_cell.length_c   1.000
_cell.angle_alpha   90.00
_cell.angle_beta   90.00
_cell.angle_gamma   90.00
#
_symmetry.space_group_name_H-M   'P 1'
#
loop_
_entity.id
_entity.type
_entity.pdbx_description
1 polymer ?
#
loop_
_entity_poly.entity_id
_entity_poly.type
_entity_poly.pdbx_seq_one_letter_code
_entity_poly.pdbx_strand_id
1 'polypeptide(L)' 'MSSADASAIERPELAVVLREVFGISETGIRICVFLMEDGESTARELADHLELDRSTVSRQLNHLTDIGLLEKQ' A
#
# COMPACT_ATOMS: atom_id res chain seq x y z
N MET A 1 12.03 32.19 31.36
CA MET A 1 11.09 31.34 30.58
C MET A 1 11.91 30.74 29.45
N SER A 2 12.29 29.47 29.59
CA SER A 2 13.20 28.80 28.64
C SER A 2 12.42 28.43 27.39
N SER A 3 12.89 28.92 26.24
CA SER A 3 12.40 28.56 24.92
C SER A 3 12.47 27.04 24.79
N ALA A 4 11.33 26.38 24.57
CA ALA A 4 11.33 25.00 24.15
C ALA A 4 12.06 24.93 22.81
N ASP A 5 13.17 24.20 22.77
CA ASP A 5 13.79 23.79 21.52
C ASP A 5 12.71 23.10 20.68
N ALA A 6 12.27 23.78 19.63
CA ALA A 6 11.47 23.16 18.59
C ALA A 6 12.43 22.24 17.80
N SER A 7 12.73 21.08 18.40
CA SER A 7 13.37 19.95 17.72
C SER A 7 12.62 19.77 16.41
N ALA A 8 13.34 19.93 15.30
CA ALA A 8 12.79 19.78 13.96
C ALA A 8 12.16 18.38 13.88
N ILE A 9 10.83 18.33 13.74
CA ILE A 9 10.11 17.07 13.60
C ILE A 9 10.55 16.49 12.26
N GLU A 10 11.32 15.40 12.30
CA GLU A 10 11.66 14.64 11.09
C GLU A 10 10.37 14.10 10.48
N ARG A 11 10.17 14.40 9.19
CA ARG A 11 9.06 13.80 8.45
C ARG A 11 9.38 12.33 8.21
N PRO A 12 8.45 11.41 8.54
CA PRO A 12 8.65 10.02 8.24
C PRO A 12 8.69 9.81 6.72
N GLU A 13 9.53 8.87 6.30
CA GLU A 13 9.56 8.44 4.90
C GLU A 13 8.21 7.82 4.51
N LEU A 14 7.76 8.08 3.28
CA LEU A 14 6.49 7.57 2.79
C LEU A 14 6.40 6.04 2.91
N ALA A 15 7.49 5.32 2.62
CA ALA A 15 7.56 3.87 2.77
C ALA A 15 7.31 3.41 4.22
N VAL A 16 7.82 4.15 5.21
CA VAL A 16 7.59 3.87 6.64
C VAL A 16 6.12 4.13 6.99
N VAL A 17 5.54 5.22 6.51
CA VAL A 17 4.12 5.51 6.78
C VAL A 17 3.21 4.44 6.16
N LEU A 18 3.43 4.08 4.89
CA LEU A 18 2.64 3.06 4.21
C LEU A 18 2.72 1.70 4.93
N ARG A 19 3.89 1.33 5.42
CA ARG A 19 4.08 0.05 6.12
C ARG A 19 3.58 0.07 7.56
N GLU A 20 4.00 1.06 8.36
CA GLU A 20 3.78 1.09 9.81
C GLU A 20 2.40 1.67 10.19
N VAL A 21 1.90 2.65 9.42
CA VAL A 21 0.61 3.31 9.72
C VAL A 21 -0.54 2.64 8.97
N PHE A 22 -0.33 2.36 7.68
CA PHE A 22 -1.38 1.77 6.84
C PHE A 22 -1.29 0.24 6.74
N GLY A 23 -0.26 -0.39 7.29
CA GLY A 23 -0.09 -1.85 7.28
C GLY A 23 0.19 -2.43 5.89
N ILE A 24 0.51 -1.59 4.90
CA ILE A 24 0.65 -1.99 3.52
C ILE A 24 1.98 -2.71 3.34
N SER A 25 1.89 -3.97 2.95
CA SER A 25 3.07 -4.75 2.58
C SER A 25 3.70 -4.24 1.29
N GLU A 26 4.97 -4.57 1.06
CA GLU A 26 5.64 -4.26 -0.21
C GLU A 26 4.87 -4.81 -1.43
N THR A 27 4.25 -5.98 -1.27
CA THR A 27 3.35 -6.56 -2.27
C THR A 27 2.10 -5.72 -2.50
N GLY A 28 1.50 -5.18 -1.44
CA GLY A 28 0.36 -4.26 -1.54
C GLY A 28 0.72 -2.98 -2.29
N ILE A 29 1.93 -2.43 -2.04
CA ILE A 29 2.43 -1.26 -2.77
C ILE A 29 2.60 -1.58 -4.26
N ARG A 30 3.19 -2.74 -4.60
CA ARG A 30 3.32 -3.18 -6.00
C ARG A 30 1.96 -3.29 -6.71
N ILE A 31 0.93 -3.79 -6.03
CA ILE A 31 -0.44 -3.84 -6.56
C ILE A 31 -0.99 -2.43 -6.79
N CYS A 32 -0.84 -1.52 -5.83
CA CYS A 32 -1.31 -0.14 -5.98
C CYS A 32 -0.62 0.58 -7.15
N VAL A 33 0.69 0.43 -7.29
CA VAL A 33 1.44 1.04 -8.40
C VAL A 33 0.97 0.47 -9.74
N PHE A 34 0.82 -0.85 -9.83
CA PHE A 34 0.30 -1.48 -11.04
C PHE A 34 -1.08 -0.94 -11.44
N LEU A 35 -2.02 -0.85 -10.49
CA LEU A 35 -3.37 -0.33 -10.74
C LEU A 35 -3.37 1.18 -11.09
N MET A 36 -2.38 1.95 -10.64
CA MET A 36 -2.23 3.35 -11.02
C MET A 36 -1.72 3.51 -12.46
N GLU A 37 -0.90 2.58 -12.94
CA GLU A 37 -0.33 2.62 -14.29
C GLU A 37 -1.27 1.99 -15.34
N ASP A 38 -1.81 0.80 -15.05
CA ASP A 38 -2.61 0.00 -15.99
C ASP A 38 -4.12 0.15 -15.78
N GLY A 39 -4.55 0.79 -14.69
CA GLY A 39 -5.96 1.02 -14.37
C GLY A 39 -6.65 -0.18 -13.71
N GLU A 40 -7.94 -0.36 -14.02
CA GLU A 40 -8.73 -1.46 -13.48
C GLU A 40 -8.16 -2.81 -13.92
N SER A 41 -7.99 -3.73 -12.97
CA SER A 41 -7.43 -5.05 -13.26
C SER A 41 -8.07 -6.12 -12.40
N THR A 42 -8.17 -7.34 -12.95
CA THR A 42 -8.69 -8.49 -12.20
C THR A 42 -7.61 -9.09 -11.30
N ALA A 43 -8.04 -9.76 -10.21
CA ALA A 43 -7.11 -10.47 -9.32
C ALA A 43 -6.24 -11.53 -10.05
N ARG A 44 -6.74 -12.07 -11.18
CA ARG A 44 -5.99 -13.00 -12.02
C ARG A 44 -4.89 -12.29 -12.78
N GLU A 45 -5.20 -11.18 -13.43
CA GLU A 45 -4.21 -10.39 -14.17
C GLU A 45 -3.12 -9.86 -13.24
N LEU A 46 -3.50 -9.40 -12.05
CA LEU A 46 -2.53 -9.01 -11.01
C LEU A 46 -1.60 -10.16 -10.59
N ALA A 47 -2.13 -11.37 -10.42
CA ALA A 47 -1.33 -12.54 -10.08
C ALA A 47 -0.34 -12.90 -11.19
N ASP A 48 -0.80 -12.87 -12.44
CA ASP A 48 -0.01 -13.19 -13.61
C ASP A 48 1.08 -12.13 -13.86
N HIS A 49 0.75 -10.84 -13.75
CA HIS A 49 1.70 -9.73 -13.99
C HIS A 49 2.71 -9.52 -12.87
N LEU A 50 2.31 -9.72 -11.61
CA LEU A 50 3.20 -9.51 -10.46
C LEU A 50 3.99 -10.76 -10.09
N GLU A 51 3.76 -11.88 -10.79
CA GLU A 51 4.31 -13.21 -10.51
C GLU A 51 4.04 -13.64 -9.06
N LEU A 52 2.78 -13.47 -8.63
CA LEU A 52 2.35 -13.75 -7.27
C LEU A 52 1.31 -14.87 -7.24
N ASP A 53 1.31 -15.65 -6.17
CA ASP A 53 0.24 -16.61 -5.92
C ASP A 53 -1.11 -15.91 -5.75
N ARG A 54 -2.16 -16.51 -6.31
CA ARG A 54 -3.53 -15.97 -6.20
C ARG A 54 -4.00 -15.77 -4.77
N SER A 55 -3.55 -16.61 -3.83
CA SER A 55 -3.86 -16.48 -2.40
C SER A 55 -3.24 -15.21 -1.81
N THR A 56 -1.99 -14.90 -2.17
CA THR A 56 -1.29 -13.68 -1.79
C THR A 56 -2.00 -12.45 -2.37
N VAL A 57 -2.30 -12.47 -3.67
CA VAL A 57 -3.02 -11.36 -4.32
C VAL A 57 -4.39 -11.14 -3.67
N SER A 58 -5.16 -12.19 -3.46
CA SER A 58 -6.49 -12.07 -2.82
C SER A 58 -6.39 -11.50 -1.41
N ARG A 59 -5.40 -11.93 -0.62
CA ARG A 59 -5.17 -11.41 0.73
C ARG A 59 -4.82 -9.92 0.71
N GLN A 60 -3.94 -9.51 -0.19
CA GLN A 60 -3.55 -8.11 -0.32
C GLN A 60 -4.72 -7.25 -0.82
N LEU A 61 -5.47 -7.70 -1.83
CA LEU A 61 -6.65 -6.99 -2.32
C LEU A 61 -7.70 -6.81 -1.23
N ASN A 62 -7.96 -7.85 -0.42
CA ASN A 62 -8.85 -7.74 0.74
C ASN A 62 -8.34 -6.67 1.71
N HIS A 63 -7.06 -6.74 2.10
CA HIS A 63 -6.48 -5.80 3.03
C HIS A 63 -6.52 -4.35 2.52
N LEU A 64 -6.18 -4.14 1.24
CA LEU A 64 -6.21 -2.83 0.59
C LEU A 64 -7.63 -2.27 0.49
N THR A 65 -8.64 -3.11 0.28
CA THR A 65 -10.05 -2.70 0.35
C THR A 65 -10.49 -2.36 1.77
N ASP A 66 -10.06 -3.15 2.77
CA ASP A 66 -10.43 -2.91 4.18
C ASP A 66 -9.90 -1.57 4.71
N ILE A 67 -8.73 -1.14 4.25
CA ILE A 67 -8.16 0.17 4.58
C ILE A 67 -8.66 1.31 3.67
N GLY A 68 -9.55 1.01 2.71
CA GLY A 68 -10.19 1.98 1.83
C GLY A 68 -9.32 2.48 0.68
N LEU A 69 -8.23 1.79 0.34
CA LEU A 69 -7.38 2.14 -0.80
C LEU A 69 -7.90 1.60 -2.14
N LEU A 70 -8.66 0.51 -2.11
CA LEU A 70 -9.22 -0.10 -3.32
C LEU A 70 -10.71 -0.35 -3.15
N GLU A 71 -11.47 -0.09 -4.21
CA GLU A 71 -12.86 -0.52 -4.33
C GLU A 71 -12.94 -1.75 -5.23
N LYS A 72 -13.81 -2.70 -4.86
CA LYS A 72 -14.10 -3.87 -5.68
C LYS A 72 -15.38 -3.64 -6.45
N GLN A 73 -15.32 -3.83 -7.76
CA GLN A 73 -16.48 -3.87 -8.66
C GLN A 73 -16.94 -5.32 -8.87
#